data_AF-A0A957TUL7-F1
#
_entry.id   AF-A0A957TUL7-F1
#
_cell.length_a   1.000
_cell.length_b   1.000
_cell.length_c   1.000
_cell.angle_alpha   90.00
_cell.angle_beta   90.00
_cell.angle_gamma   90.00
#
_symmetry.space_group_name_H-M   'P 1'
#
loop_
_entity.id
_entity.type
_entity.pdbx_description
1 polymer ?
#
loop_
_entity_poly.entity_id
_entity_poly.type
_entity_poly.pdbx_seq_one_letter_code
_entity_poly.pdbx_strand_id
1 'polypeptide(L)' 'MTMQDLTNPGLALVHSANLCAHLALEVAYFETNSRQYAPAACPQEQADYPAFFRVHDGVITLPAAPPVGLY' A
#
# COMPACT_ATOMS: atom_id res chain seq x y z
N MET A 1 -14.81 10.02 1.30
CA MET A 1 -13.38 10.41 1.22
C MET A 1 -12.55 9.23 0.69
N THR A 2 -11.49 9.49 -0.09
CA THR A 2 -10.54 8.49 -0.62
C THR A 2 -9.18 8.63 0.05
N MET A 3 -8.29 7.64 -0.07
CA MET A 3 -6.89 7.77 0.37
C MET A 3 -5.97 8.06 -0.81
N GLN A 4 -5.07 9.04 -0.64
CA GLN A 4 -3.97 9.32 -1.56
C GLN A 4 -2.62 9.24 -0.81
N ASP A 5 -1.71 8.41 -1.32
CA ASP A 5 -0.32 8.27 -0.86
C ASP A 5 0.62 8.32 -2.06
N LEU A 6 1.05 9.53 -2.43
CA LEU A 6 1.75 9.82 -3.69
C LEU A 6 3.12 9.11 -3.79
N THR A 7 4.23 9.84 -3.67
CA THR A 7 5.57 9.28 -3.86
C THR A 7 6.17 8.87 -2.51
N ASN A 8 5.65 7.79 -1.93
CA ASN A 8 6.04 7.31 -0.61
C ASN A 8 6.46 5.82 -0.66
N PRO A 9 7.69 5.51 -1.12
CA PRO A 9 8.11 4.14 -1.38
C PRO A 9 8.38 3.33 -0.09
N GLY A 10 8.58 2.01 -0.26
CA GLY A 10 9.01 1.12 0.82
C GLY A 10 7.97 0.97 1.93
N LEU A 11 8.42 0.92 3.19
CA LEU A 11 7.55 0.74 4.37
C LEU A 11 6.48 1.82 4.53
N ALA A 12 6.68 2.99 3.94
CA ALA A 12 5.70 4.06 4.00
C ALA A 12 4.45 3.73 3.16
N LEU A 13 4.62 3.13 1.98
CA LEU A 13 3.50 2.57 1.21
C LEU A 13 2.78 1.45 1.99
N VAL A 14 3.55 0.56 2.63
CA VAL A 14 3.00 -0.53 3.45
C VAL A 14 2.14 0.03 4.59
N HIS A 15 2.62 1.08 5.26
CA HIS A 15 1.88 1.80 6.30
C HIS A 15 0.53 2.29 5.79
N SER A 16 0.55 3.07 4.70
CA SER A 16 -0.63 3.71 4.14
C SER A 16 -1.64 2.68 3.67
N ALA A 17 -1.19 1.63 2.98
CA ALA A 17 -2.08 0.57 2.51
C ALA A 17 -2.79 -0.15 3.68
N ASN A 18 -2.06 -0.48 4.74
CA ASN A 18 -2.66 -1.08 5.93
C ASN A 18 -3.60 -0.11 6.65
N LEU A 19 -3.23 1.16 6.78
CA LEU A 19 -4.12 2.17 7.35
C LEU A 19 -5.42 2.28 6.53
N CYS A 20 -5.31 2.27 5.20
CA CYS A 20 -6.45 2.31 4.27
C CYS A 20 -7.41 1.15 4.53
N ALA A 21 -6.88 -0.06 4.66
CA ALA A 21 -7.67 -1.26 4.90
C ALA A 21 -8.41 -1.26 6.25
N HIS A 22 -7.92 -0.49 7.24
CA HIS A 22 -8.57 -0.36 8.55
C HIS A 22 -9.62 0.75 8.61
N LEU A 23 -9.66 1.66 7.64
CA LEU A 23 -10.58 2.78 7.64
C LEU A 23 -11.91 2.41 6.96
N ALA A 24 -13.02 2.84 7.56
CA ALA A 24 -14.34 2.78 6.92
C ALA A 24 -14.47 3.93 5.91
N LEU A 25 -13.96 3.71 4.69
CA LEU A 25 -14.02 4.70 3.62
C LEU A 25 -15.35 4.60 2.85
N GLU A 26 -15.89 5.74 2.44
CA GLU A 26 -17.07 5.79 1.57
C GLU A 26 -16.82 5.15 0.20
N VAL A 27 -15.56 5.20 -0.26
CA VAL A 27 -15.13 4.60 -1.53
C VAL A 27 -13.77 3.93 -1.31
N ALA A 28 -13.69 2.65 -1.66
CA ALA A 28 -12.48 1.83 -1.52
C ALA A 28 -11.45 2.10 -2.63
N TYR A 29 -11.00 3.35 -2.74
CA TYR A 29 -9.92 3.75 -3.64
C TYR A 29 -8.69 4.20 -2.87
N PHE A 30 -7.56 3.58 -3.23
CA PHE A 30 -6.23 3.90 -2.75
C PHE A 30 -5.36 4.33 -3.94
N GLU A 31 -5.00 5.60 -3.98
CA GLU A 31 -4.15 6.14 -5.03
C GLU A 31 -2.69 6.19 -4.54
N THR A 32 -1.77 5.65 -5.35
CA THR A 32 -0.34 5.78 -5.14
C THR A 32 0.43 5.86 -6.47
N ASN A 33 1.48 6.69 -6.51
CA ASN A 33 2.30 6.90 -7.70
C ASN A 33 3.79 6.52 -7.50
N SER A 34 4.14 5.94 -6.34
CA SER A 34 5.50 5.47 -6.04
C SER A 34 6.06 4.55 -7.13
N ARG A 35 5.24 3.68 -7.71
CA ARG A 35 5.63 2.80 -8.84
C ARG A 35 6.00 3.56 -10.12
N GLN A 36 5.48 4.77 -10.32
CA GLN A 36 5.76 5.59 -11.50
C GLN A 36 7.04 6.43 -11.31
N TYR A 37 7.21 7.03 -10.13
CA TYR A 37 8.29 7.98 -9.87
C TYR A 37 9.51 7.38 -9.15
N ALA A 38 9.33 6.27 -8.43
CA ALA A 38 10.37 5.60 -7.65
C ALA A 38 10.31 4.05 -7.77
N PRO A 39 10.24 3.47 -8.99
CA PRO A 39 9.97 2.05 -9.20
C PRO A 39 10.99 1.09 -8.55
N ALA A 40 12.26 1.52 -8.46
CA ALA A 40 13.35 0.71 -7.93
C ALA A 40 13.74 1.06 -6.48
N ALA A 41 12.95 1.89 -5.80
CA ALA A 41 13.22 2.27 -4.41
C ALA A 41 12.89 1.13 -3.44
N CYS A 42 13.68 0.98 -2.37
CA CYS A 42 13.41 0.04 -1.29
C CYS A 42 13.27 -1.43 -1.75
N PRO A 43 14.27 -2.01 -2.45
CA PRO A 43 14.16 -3.35 -3.02
C PRO A 43 14.04 -4.46 -1.98
N GLN A 44 14.57 -4.26 -0.77
CA GLN A 44 14.43 -5.21 0.34
C GLN A 44 12.99 -5.23 0.83
N GLU A 45 12.39 -4.06 1.06
CA GLU A 45 11.00 -3.92 1.47
C GLU A 45 10.04 -4.45 0.40
N GLN A 46 10.33 -4.25 -0.88
CA GLN A 46 9.56 -4.84 -1.98
C GLN A 46 9.62 -6.39 -1.97
N ALA A 47 10.75 -6.96 -1.56
CA ALA A 47 10.92 -8.40 -1.44
C ALA A 47 10.24 -8.96 -0.18
N ASP A 48 10.30 -8.23 0.93
CA ASP A 48 9.70 -8.61 2.21
C ASP A 48 8.16 -8.47 2.22
N TYR A 49 7.63 -7.47 1.50
CA TYR A 49 6.18 -7.14 1.46
C TYR A 49 5.60 -7.15 0.03
N PRO A 50 5.77 -8.21 -0.78
CA PRO A 50 5.51 -8.17 -2.22
C PRO A 50 4.03 -7.91 -2.58
N ALA A 51 3.11 -8.28 -1.69
CA ALA A 51 1.67 -8.05 -1.88
C ALA A 51 1.30 -6.56 -1.96
N PHE A 52 2.08 -5.69 -1.33
CA PHE A 52 1.83 -4.24 -1.25
C PHE A 52 2.28 -3.48 -2.51
N PHE A 53 3.18 -4.07 -3.29
CA PHE A 53 3.78 -3.43 -4.48
C PHE A 53 3.25 -3.99 -5.80
N ARG A 54 2.47 -5.07 -5.76
CA ARG A 54 1.90 -5.73 -6.95
C ARG A 54 0.43 -5.36 -7.11
N VAL A 55 0.10 -4.90 -8.31
CA VAL A 55 -1.28 -4.62 -8.71
C VAL A 55 -1.73 -5.69 -9.68
N HIS A 56 -2.84 -6.34 -9.36
CA HIS A 56 -3.51 -7.32 -10.22
C HIS A 56 -4.94 -6.84 -10.46
N ASP A 57 -5.33 -6.73 -11.74
CA ASP A 57 -6.66 -6.23 -12.16
C ASP A 57 -7.07 -4.90 -11.51
N GLY A 58 -6.09 -4.01 -11.31
CA GLY A 58 -6.31 -2.70 -10.70
C GLY A 58 -6.41 -2.71 -9.17
N VAL A 59 -6.18 -3.85 -8.51
CA VAL A 59 -6.32 -4.02 -7.06
C VAL A 59 -4.98 -4.46 -6.43
N ILE A 60 -4.73 -3.97 -5.22
CA ILE A 60 -3.68 -4.46 -4.32
C ILE A 60 -4.38 -5.35 -3.29
N THR A 61 -4.01 -6.64 -3.24
CA THR A 61 -4.58 -7.57 -2.26
C THR A 61 -3.63 -7.69 -1.08
N LEU A 62 -4.03 -7.19 0.08
CA LEU A 62 -3.22 -7.22 1.29
C LEU A 62 -3.38 -8.57 2.02
N PRO A 63 -2.33 -9.05 2.70
CA PRO A 63 -2.44 -10.20 3.60
C PRO A 63 -3.40 -9.89 4.75
N ALA A 64 -3.87 -10.94 5.44
CA ALA A 64 -4.68 -10.77 6.64
C ALA A 64 -3.91 -9.96 7.70
N ALA A 65 -4.50 -8.85 8.14
CA ALA A 65 -3.89 -7.98 9.13
C ALA A 65 -4.21 -8.45 10.56
N PRO A 66 -3.28 -8.27 11.52
CA PRO A 66 -3.57 -8.44 12.94
C PRO A 66 -4.64 -7.42 13.41
N PRO A 67 -5.36 -7.70 14.52
CA PRO A 67 -6.43 -6.81 15.01
C PRO A 67 -5.91 -5.46 15.53
N VAL A 68 -4.61 -5.33 15.76
CA VAL A 68 -3.94 -4.11 16.23
C VAL A 68 -2.61 -3.95 15.49
N GLY A 69 -2.24 -2.70 15.23
CA GLY A 69 -1.02 -2.38 14.49
C GLY A 69 -1.22 -2.32 12.98
N LEU A 70 -0.17 -1.93 12.28
CA LEU A 70 -0.15 -1.76 10.82
C LEU A 70 0.96 -2.57 10.15
N TYR A 71 1.59 -3.49 10.89
CA TYR A 71 2.66 -4.40 10.44
C TYR A 71 2.60 -5.70 11.24
#